data_AF-A0A7S2Q5B7-F1
#
_entry.id   AF-A0A7S2Q5B7-F1
#
_cell.length_a   1.000
_cell.length_b   1.000
_cell.length_c   1.000
_cell.angle_alpha   90.00
_cell.angle_beta   90.00
_cell.angle_gamma   90.00
#
_symmetry.space_group_name_H-M   'P 1'
#
loop_
_entity.id
_entity.type
_entity.pdbx_description
1 polymer ?
#
loop_
_entity_poly.entity_id
_entity_poly.type
_entity_poly.pdbx_seq_one_letter_code
_entity_poly.pdbx_strand_id
1 'polypeptide(L)'
;MSYFRDAFAGPELGAAVEPEGGRKESSRWSRSSADAEADTVEVVAGDWISEAALWVEWIHVGTLESIETCTLVVFDAKQLPKMFTHPAIRMIATEYAVRFHKRIMCAKPPLERYPTDLHVPCTDFCDLVTTMSGHVQKEIGLQSIATGIATRLSFVGPSRAAVTKLTSEVIAGKSIVCVTPEGSLRRVLSLVLLKLVSPDGSIFAEIGQCSGGDVVPVCRLPGTKREADEACNEALDRLLKTKLCGLLEGKVEFGGIQREVTETESRAMGVRTRYSRNICSAAMVVGAAIDAPTVGPLGAGATAP
;
A
#
# COMPACT_ATOMS: atom_id res chain seq x y z
N MET A 1 -15.57 -22.97 4.08
CA MET A 1 -14.48 -23.31 3.12
C MET A 1 -15.00 -23.44 1.68
N SER A 2 -16.00 -22.65 1.24
CA SER A 2 -16.50 -22.63 -0.16
C SER A 2 -15.94 -21.48 -1.01
N TYR A 3 -15.38 -20.44 -0.39
CA TYR A 3 -14.94 -19.21 -1.08
C TYR A 3 -13.77 -19.37 -2.06
N PHE A 4 -13.07 -20.50 -2.05
CA PHE A 4 -11.91 -20.72 -2.94
C PHE A 4 -12.27 -21.40 -4.26
N ARG A 5 -13.43 -22.08 -4.35
CA ARG A 5 -13.89 -22.63 -5.62
C ARG A 5 -14.48 -21.54 -6.52
N ASP A 6 -15.21 -20.58 -5.95
CA ASP A 6 -15.99 -19.63 -6.75
C ASP A 6 -15.17 -18.47 -7.33
N ALA A 7 -14.00 -18.15 -6.76
CA ALA A 7 -13.14 -17.08 -7.29
C ALA A 7 -12.35 -17.50 -8.56
N PHE A 8 -12.27 -18.81 -8.84
CA PHE A 8 -11.57 -19.38 -10.01
C PHE A 8 -12.41 -20.39 -10.80
N ALA A 9 -13.64 -20.70 -10.37
CA ALA A 9 -14.62 -21.34 -11.22
C ALA A 9 -15.11 -20.30 -12.22
N GLY A 10 -14.51 -20.31 -13.42
CA GLY A 10 -15.22 -19.82 -14.60
C GLY A 10 -16.60 -20.49 -14.69
N PRO A 11 -17.59 -19.85 -15.33
CA PRO A 11 -18.94 -20.42 -15.44
C PRO A 11 -18.85 -21.88 -15.91
N GLU A 12 -19.51 -22.78 -15.19
CA GLU A 12 -19.69 -24.16 -15.62
C GLU A 12 -20.28 -24.14 -17.03
N LEU A 13 -19.44 -24.45 -18.01
CA LEU A 13 -19.83 -24.70 -19.39
C LEU A 13 -20.78 -25.89 -19.38
N GLY A 14 -22.07 -25.57 -19.35
CA GLY A 14 -23.14 -26.49 -19.74
C GLY A 14 -22.80 -27.11 -21.09
N ALA A 15 -23.19 -28.37 -21.25
CA ALA A 15 -22.91 -29.23 -22.39
C ALA A 15 -22.89 -28.48 -23.74
N ALA A 16 -21.80 -28.72 -24.47
CA ALA A 16 -21.53 -28.16 -25.79
C ALA A 16 -22.69 -28.38 -26.75
N VAL A 17 -23.40 -27.30 -27.06
CA VAL A 17 -24.01 -27.12 -28.38
C VAL A 17 -22.89 -26.59 -29.26
N GLU A 18 -22.51 -27.33 -30.30
CA GLU A 18 -21.51 -26.87 -31.27
C GLU A 18 -21.97 -25.56 -31.92
N PRO A 19 -21.21 -24.45 -31.81
CA PRO A 19 -21.50 -23.26 -32.57
C PRO A 19 -20.82 -23.37 -33.92
N GLU A 20 -21.63 -23.37 -34.98
CA GLU A 20 -21.18 -23.14 -36.34
C GLU A 20 -20.34 -21.85 -36.43
N GLY A 21 -19.10 -21.98 -36.89
CA GLY A 21 -18.53 -21.10 -37.91
C GLY A 21 -18.48 -19.59 -37.65
N GLY A 22 -18.14 -19.13 -36.45
CA GLY A 22 -17.89 -17.71 -36.17
C GLY A 22 -16.42 -17.38 -35.93
N ARG A 23 -15.65 -17.09 -36.99
CA ARG A 23 -14.26 -16.58 -36.89
C ARG A 23 -14.28 -15.21 -36.21
N LYS A 24 -14.12 -15.16 -34.88
CA LYS A 24 -13.93 -13.90 -34.15
C LYS A 24 -12.59 -13.31 -34.57
N GLU A 25 -12.63 -12.27 -35.38
CA GLU A 25 -11.49 -11.41 -35.66
C GLU A 25 -10.98 -10.85 -34.32
N SER A 26 -9.83 -11.37 -33.90
CA SER A 26 -9.01 -10.76 -32.87
C SER A 26 -8.68 -9.35 -33.36
N SER A 27 -9.31 -8.35 -32.75
CA SER A 27 -9.04 -6.95 -33.01
C SER A 27 -7.58 -6.67 -32.64
N ARG A 28 -6.73 -6.78 -33.65
CA ARG A 28 -5.31 -6.48 -33.61
C ARG A 28 -5.17 -5.01 -33.23
N TRP A 29 -4.88 -4.73 -31.96
CA TRP A 29 -4.51 -3.42 -31.44
C TRP A 29 -3.22 -2.95 -32.15
N SER A 30 -3.36 -2.47 -33.38
CA SER A 30 -2.25 -1.95 -34.19
C SER A 30 -2.05 -0.50 -33.79
N ARG A 31 -1.48 -0.26 -32.61
CA ARG A 31 -0.96 1.07 -32.28
C ARG A 31 0.28 1.30 -33.15
N SER A 32 0.17 2.26 -34.06
CA SER A 32 1.30 2.86 -34.78
C SER A 32 2.23 3.52 -33.75
N SER A 33 3.22 2.79 -33.24
CA SER A 33 4.21 3.26 -32.24
C SER A 33 5.46 3.87 -32.88
N ALA A 34 5.30 4.60 -33.98
CA ALA A 34 6.43 4.98 -34.83
C ALA A 34 7.49 5.88 -34.14
N ASP A 35 7.16 6.54 -33.02
CA ASP A 35 8.08 7.50 -32.37
C ASP A 35 8.24 7.31 -30.85
N ALA A 36 7.83 6.18 -30.27
CA ALA A 36 8.13 5.91 -28.86
C ALA A 36 9.57 5.40 -28.75
N GLU A 37 10.48 6.27 -28.32
CA GLU A 37 11.84 5.90 -27.93
C GLU A 37 11.75 4.70 -26.97
N ALA A 38 12.41 3.60 -27.33
CA ALA A 38 12.33 2.37 -26.55
C ALA A 38 13.08 2.58 -25.23
N ASP A 39 12.33 2.74 -24.14
CA ASP A 39 12.89 2.78 -22.79
C ASP A 39 13.53 1.41 -22.47
N THR A 40 14.85 1.31 -22.63
CA THR A 40 15.63 0.14 -22.20
C THR A 40 15.89 0.23 -20.70
N VAL A 41 15.57 -0.83 -19.97
CA VAL A 41 15.80 -0.91 -18.51
C VAL A 41 16.73 -2.09 -18.23
N GLU A 42 17.84 -1.84 -17.52
CA GLU A 42 18.75 -2.87 -17.05
C GLU A 42 18.12 -3.63 -15.88
N VAL A 43 18.17 -4.96 -15.92
CA VAL A 43 17.63 -5.86 -14.89
C VAL A 43 18.80 -6.49 -14.14
N VAL A 44 18.78 -6.43 -12.81
CA VAL A 44 19.88 -6.92 -11.96
C VAL A 44 19.51 -8.20 -11.21
N ALA A 45 20.51 -8.83 -10.59
CA ALA A 45 20.30 -10.04 -9.80
C ALA A 45 19.32 -9.77 -8.63
N GLY A 46 18.27 -10.60 -8.56
CA GLY A 46 17.22 -10.50 -7.55
C GLY A 46 15.93 -9.82 -8.03
N ASP A 47 15.97 -9.17 -9.21
CA ASP A 47 14.77 -8.58 -9.80
C ASP A 47 13.81 -9.65 -10.32
N TRP A 48 12.52 -9.37 -10.16
CA TRP A 48 11.47 -10.16 -10.77
C TRP A 48 11.21 -9.70 -12.19
N ILE A 49 11.05 -10.66 -13.10
CA ILE A 49 10.61 -10.41 -14.47
C ILE A 49 9.25 -11.09 -14.64
N SER A 50 8.28 -10.32 -15.10
CA SER A 50 6.90 -10.74 -15.35
C SER A 50 6.21 -11.37 -14.14
N GLU A 51 6.42 -10.81 -12.94
CA GLU A 51 5.76 -11.28 -11.71
C GLU A 51 4.23 -11.37 -11.86
N ALA A 52 3.63 -10.46 -12.65
CA ALA A 52 2.21 -10.46 -12.96
C ALA A 52 1.71 -11.82 -13.50
N ALA A 53 2.53 -12.52 -14.30
CA ALA A 53 2.19 -13.82 -14.87
C ALA A 53 2.00 -14.93 -13.83
N LEU A 54 2.47 -14.73 -12.59
CA LEU A 54 2.22 -15.66 -11.48
C LEU A 54 0.79 -15.58 -10.96
N TRP A 55 0.14 -14.44 -11.12
CA TRP A 55 -1.11 -14.11 -10.44
C TRP A 55 -2.28 -13.88 -11.39
N VAL A 56 -2.00 -13.53 -12.65
CA VAL A 56 -3.01 -13.20 -13.67
C VAL A 56 -2.62 -13.76 -15.04
N GLU A 57 -3.59 -13.85 -15.95
CA GLU A 57 -3.29 -14.10 -17.36
C GLU A 57 -2.56 -12.87 -17.93
N TRP A 58 -1.25 -13.01 -18.15
CA TRP A 58 -0.36 -11.92 -18.52
C TRP A 58 0.20 -12.14 -19.91
N ILE A 59 0.20 -11.08 -20.71
CA ILE A 59 0.88 -11.03 -22.01
C ILE A 59 2.08 -10.13 -21.83
N HIS A 60 3.27 -10.66 -22.09
CA HIS A 60 4.51 -9.92 -21.91
C HIS A 60 4.51 -8.59 -22.68
N VAL A 61 5.08 -7.56 -22.05
CA VAL A 61 5.19 -6.20 -22.57
C VAL A 61 6.67 -5.83 -22.64
N GLY A 62 7.31 -6.25 -23.73
CA GLY A 62 8.70 -5.93 -24.00
C GLY A 62 9.46 -7.09 -24.65
N THR A 63 10.79 -6.95 -24.69
CA THR A 63 11.72 -8.01 -25.06
C THR A 63 12.82 -8.04 -24.01
N LEU A 64 13.11 -9.23 -23.49
CA LEU A 64 14.22 -9.45 -22.57
C LEU A 64 15.40 -10.02 -23.35
N GLU A 65 16.55 -9.35 -23.28
CA GLU A 65 17.79 -9.77 -23.89
C GLU A 65 18.89 -9.80 -22.81
N SER A 66 19.70 -10.86 -22.81
CA SER A 66 20.85 -10.97 -21.92
C SER A 66 22.04 -10.23 -22.53
N ILE A 67 22.58 -9.25 -21.80
CA ILE A 67 23.83 -8.56 -22.18
C ILE A 67 25.06 -9.45 -21.90
N GLU A 68 24.99 -10.25 -20.83
CA GLU A 68 26.05 -11.16 -20.39
C GLU A 68 25.47 -12.54 -20.03
N THR A 69 26.36 -13.50 -19.72
CA THR A 69 25.92 -14.82 -19.24
C THR A 69 25.27 -14.69 -17.86
N CYS A 70 24.00 -15.08 -17.76
CA CYS A 70 23.23 -15.00 -16.52
C CYS A 70 22.53 -16.32 -16.20
N THR A 71 22.05 -16.44 -14.97
CA THR A 71 21.22 -17.57 -14.51
C THR A 71 19.83 -17.05 -14.21
N LEU A 72 18.81 -17.68 -14.80
CA LEU A 72 17.41 -17.36 -14.55
C LEU A 72 16.75 -18.48 -13.74
N VAL A 73 15.91 -18.08 -12.78
CA VAL A 73 15.02 -19.00 -12.07
C VAL A 73 13.63 -18.83 -12.66
N VAL A 74 13.11 -19.88 -13.30
CA VAL A 74 11.81 -19.85 -13.98
C VAL A 74 10.79 -20.61 -13.14
N PHE A 75 9.64 -19.97 -12.91
CA PHE A 75 8.52 -20.57 -12.19
C PHE A 75 7.41 -20.97 -13.15
N ASP A 76 6.94 -22.22 -13.05
CA ASP A 76 5.68 -22.62 -13.68
C ASP A 76 4.51 -22.14 -12.82
N ALA A 77 3.86 -21.06 -13.25
CA ALA A 77 2.72 -20.46 -12.55
C ALA A 77 1.59 -21.49 -12.27
N LYS A 78 1.42 -22.52 -13.11
CA LYS A 78 0.41 -23.57 -12.91
C LYS A 78 0.71 -24.50 -11.74
N GLN A 79 1.98 -24.59 -11.34
CA GLN A 79 2.42 -25.43 -10.22
C GLN A 79 2.47 -24.66 -8.91
N LEU A 80 2.48 -23.32 -8.96
CA LEU A 80 2.63 -22.45 -7.79
C LEU A 80 1.62 -22.77 -6.67
N PRO A 81 0.32 -23.01 -6.93
CA PRO A 81 -0.63 -23.37 -5.87
C PRO A 81 -0.27 -24.67 -5.14
N LYS A 82 0.39 -25.62 -5.81
CA LYS A 82 0.81 -26.90 -5.21
C LYS A 82 2.02 -26.74 -4.31
N MET A 83 2.83 -25.68 -4.51
CA MET A 83 3.98 -25.38 -3.68
C MET A 83 3.58 -24.83 -2.31
N PHE A 84 2.39 -24.23 -2.19
CA PHE A 84 1.87 -23.67 -0.93
C PHE A 84 1.20 -24.73 -0.05
N THR A 85 1.99 -25.72 0.36
CA THR A 85 1.52 -26.83 1.21
C THR A 85 1.08 -26.35 2.59
N HIS A 86 1.84 -25.43 3.19
CA HIS A 86 1.54 -24.87 4.50
C HIS A 86 0.30 -23.95 4.47
N PRO A 87 -0.71 -24.15 5.34
CA PRO A 87 -1.95 -23.36 5.33
C PRO A 87 -1.72 -21.85 5.43
N ALA A 88 -0.81 -21.39 6.29
CA ALA A 88 -0.52 -19.96 6.45
C ALA A 88 0.08 -19.35 5.18
N ILE A 89 1.00 -20.06 4.51
CA ILE A 89 1.62 -19.59 3.26
C ILE A 89 0.56 -19.49 2.17
N ARG A 90 -0.31 -20.50 2.06
CA ARG A 90 -1.42 -20.51 1.09
C ARG A 90 -2.37 -19.33 1.31
N MET A 91 -2.74 -19.07 2.54
CA MET A 91 -3.59 -17.93 2.91
C MET A 91 -2.94 -16.60 2.51
N ILE A 92 -1.67 -16.40 2.86
CA ILE A 92 -0.90 -15.19 2.52
C ILE A 92 -0.79 -15.02 1.00
N ALA A 93 -0.40 -16.08 0.28
CA ALA A 93 -0.25 -16.06 -1.16
C ALA A 93 -1.57 -15.77 -1.88
N THR A 94 -2.69 -16.27 -1.35
CA THR A 94 -4.03 -15.96 -1.87
C THR A 94 -4.33 -14.49 -1.77
N GLU A 95 -4.19 -13.92 -0.57
CA GLU A 95 -4.45 -12.49 -0.35
C GLU A 95 -3.50 -11.64 -1.19
N TYR A 96 -2.23 -12.02 -1.28
CA TYR A 96 -1.26 -11.39 -2.17
C TYR A 96 -1.75 -11.36 -3.60
N ALA A 97 -2.12 -12.51 -4.18
CA ALA A 97 -2.63 -12.59 -5.54
C ALA A 97 -3.86 -11.70 -5.77
N VAL A 98 -4.82 -11.70 -4.84
CA VAL A 98 -6.03 -10.87 -4.90
C VAL A 98 -5.66 -9.38 -4.88
N ARG A 99 -4.75 -8.95 -4.00
CA ARG A 99 -4.32 -7.54 -3.93
C ARG A 99 -3.50 -7.14 -5.15
N PHE A 100 -2.62 -8.01 -5.64
CA PHE A 100 -1.80 -7.78 -6.83
C PHE A 100 -2.67 -7.63 -8.09
N HIS A 101 -3.63 -8.53 -8.31
CA HIS A 101 -4.58 -8.44 -9.41
C HIS A 101 -5.38 -7.13 -9.36
N LYS A 102 -5.88 -6.73 -8.17
CA LYS A 102 -6.55 -5.42 -8.01
C LYS A 102 -5.64 -4.25 -8.41
N ARG A 103 -4.35 -4.30 -8.09
CA ARG A 103 -3.38 -3.25 -8.50
C ARG A 103 -3.19 -3.20 -10.00
N ILE A 104 -3.02 -4.34 -10.66
CA ILE A 104 -2.96 -4.41 -12.13
C ILE A 104 -4.20 -3.76 -12.76
N MET A 105 -5.40 -4.13 -12.31
CA MET A 105 -6.65 -3.62 -12.88
C MET A 105 -6.87 -2.12 -12.67
N CYS A 106 -6.25 -1.55 -11.63
CA CYS A 106 -6.33 -0.13 -11.32
C CYS A 106 -5.21 0.71 -11.96
N ALA A 107 -4.11 0.09 -12.40
CA ALA A 107 -2.95 0.78 -12.96
C ALA A 107 -3.22 1.24 -14.40
N LYS A 108 -3.76 2.46 -14.52
CA LYS A 108 -4.03 3.10 -15.81
C LYS A 108 -3.90 4.62 -15.74
N PRO A 109 -3.44 5.27 -16.83
CA PRO A 109 -3.42 6.72 -16.92
C PRO A 109 -4.81 7.33 -16.78
N PRO A 110 -4.95 8.58 -16.29
CA PRO A 110 -3.85 9.50 -15.95
C PRO A 110 -3.28 9.32 -14.54
N LEU A 111 -3.90 8.49 -13.70
CA LEU A 111 -3.57 8.40 -12.27
C LEU A 111 -2.31 7.56 -12.00
N GLU A 112 -2.11 6.51 -12.78
CA GLU A 112 -0.97 5.59 -12.64
C GLU A 112 -0.42 5.25 -14.03
N ARG A 113 0.83 4.77 -14.09
CA ARG A 113 1.38 4.22 -15.33
C ARG A 113 0.74 2.85 -15.62
N TYR A 114 0.69 2.47 -16.90
CA TYR A 114 0.36 1.08 -17.24
C TYR A 114 1.42 0.13 -16.65
N PRO A 115 1.04 -1.08 -16.19
CA PRO A 115 1.99 -2.08 -15.75
C PRO A 115 2.91 -2.53 -16.90
N THR A 116 4.10 -2.98 -16.52
CA THR A 116 5.13 -3.53 -17.42
C THR A 116 5.57 -4.91 -16.92
N ASP A 117 6.40 -5.60 -17.68
CA ASP A 117 6.99 -6.87 -17.22
C ASP A 117 7.87 -6.69 -15.98
N LEU A 118 8.46 -5.51 -15.76
CA LEU A 118 9.38 -5.25 -14.64
C LEU A 118 8.70 -4.62 -13.44
N HIS A 119 7.60 -3.88 -13.66
CA HIS A 119 6.99 -3.10 -12.60
C HIS A 119 5.48 -3.00 -12.75
N VAL A 120 4.78 -3.32 -11.66
CA VAL A 120 3.38 -2.97 -11.46
C VAL A 120 3.32 -1.88 -10.39
N PRO A 121 2.68 -0.73 -10.66
CA PRO A 121 2.61 0.34 -9.67
C PRO A 121 2.00 -0.11 -8.34
N CYS A 122 2.63 0.30 -7.24
CA CYS A 122 2.17 0.04 -5.88
C CYS A 122 2.02 -1.45 -5.50
N THR A 123 2.90 -2.31 -6.02
CA THR A 123 2.96 -3.75 -5.67
C THR A 123 4.18 -4.16 -4.85
N ASP A 124 4.91 -3.22 -4.22
CA ASP A 124 5.92 -3.62 -3.24
C ASP A 124 5.29 -4.52 -2.18
N PHE A 125 6.03 -5.54 -1.70
CA PHE A 125 5.51 -6.49 -0.71
C PHE A 125 4.86 -5.80 0.49
N CYS A 126 5.55 -4.80 1.07
CA CYS A 126 5.03 -4.03 2.21
C CYS A 126 3.70 -3.33 1.88
N ASP A 127 3.53 -2.85 0.65
CA ASP A 127 2.34 -2.11 0.22
C ASP A 127 1.15 -3.03 0.06
N LEU A 128 1.37 -4.18 -0.58
CA LEU A 128 0.34 -5.20 -0.73
C LEU A 128 -0.12 -5.68 0.64
N VAL A 129 0.81 -5.98 1.55
CA VAL A 129 0.48 -6.38 2.93
C VAL A 129 -0.37 -5.32 3.63
N THR A 130 -0.09 -4.02 3.45
CA THR A 130 -0.92 -2.95 4.06
C THR A 130 -2.37 -2.90 3.58
N THR A 131 -2.68 -3.61 2.49
CA THR A 131 -4.03 -3.72 1.93
C THR A 131 -4.66 -5.09 2.11
N MET A 132 -3.93 -6.08 2.67
CA MET A 132 -4.47 -7.38 3.04
C MET A 132 -5.41 -7.26 4.24
N SER A 133 -6.22 -8.29 4.46
CA SER A 133 -7.08 -8.33 5.64
C SER A 133 -6.30 -8.26 6.95
N GLY A 134 -6.91 -7.66 7.98
CA GLY A 134 -6.25 -7.50 9.29
C GLY A 134 -5.76 -8.81 9.92
N HIS A 135 -6.39 -9.95 9.60
CA HIS A 135 -5.94 -11.26 10.04
C HIS A 135 -4.62 -11.68 9.37
N VAL A 136 -4.51 -11.55 8.04
CA VAL A 136 -3.30 -11.90 7.30
C VAL A 136 -2.13 -10.96 7.65
N GLN A 137 -2.41 -9.67 7.83
CA GLN A 137 -1.40 -8.70 8.31
C GLN A 137 -0.80 -9.12 9.66
N LYS A 138 -1.65 -9.57 10.60
CA LYS A 138 -1.20 -10.07 11.91
C LYS A 138 -0.32 -11.30 11.78
N GLU A 139 -0.74 -12.27 10.97
CA GLU A 139 0.02 -13.50 10.74
C GLU A 139 1.42 -13.17 10.17
N ILE A 140 1.47 -12.36 9.11
CA ILE A 140 2.74 -11.91 8.52
C ILE A 140 3.61 -11.18 9.56
N GLY A 141 3.01 -10.29 10.34
CA GLY A 141 3.72 -9.53 11.37
C GLY A 141 4.32 -10.42 12.46
N LEU A 142 3.55 -11.38 12.97
CA LEU A 142 4.01 -12.30 14.02
C LEU A 142 5.10 -13.25 13.51
N GLN A 143 4.92 -13.81 12.32
CA GLN A 143 5.94 -14.67 11.68
C GLN A 143 7.21 -13.88 11.37
N SER A 144 7.08 -12.62 10.93
CA SER A 144 8.22 -11.73 10.69
C SER A 144 9.01 -11.50 11.97
N ILE A 145 8.34 -11.15 13.07
CA ILE A 145 8.99 -10.95 14.38
C ILE A 145 9.69 -12.23 14.85
N ALA A 146 9.01 -13.38 14.79
CA ALA A 146 9.59 -14.66 15.19
C ALA A 146 10.84 -15.00 14.38
N THR A 147 10.76 -14.88 13.05
CA THR A 147 11.88 -15.13 12.14
C THR A 147 13.02 -14.16 12.40
N GLY A 148 12.74 -12.86 12.50
CA GLY A 148 13.75 -11.82 12.72
C GLY A 148 14.44 -11.90 14.09
N ILE A 149 13.82 -12.51 15.10
CA ILE A 149 14.48 -12.84 16.36
C ILE A 149 15.40 -14.06 16.18
N ALA A 150 14.95 -15.09 15.46
CA ALA A 150 15.70 -16.32 15.24
C ALA A 150 16.95 -16.13 14.35
N THR A 151 16.86 -15.27 13.33
CA THR A 151 17.95 -15.04 12.36
C THR A 151 19.02 -14.05 12.84
N ARG A 152 18.78 -13.31 13.94
CA ARG A 152 19.79 -12.38 14.46
C ARG A 152 20.87 -13.10 15.25
N LEU A 153 21.95 -13.43 14.55
CA LEU A 153 23.26 -13.75 15.12
C LEU A 153 24.05 -12.50 15.59
N SER A 154 23.49 -11.29 15.45
CA SER A 154 24.17 -10.02 15.75
C SER A 154 23.75 -9.45 17.12
N PHE A 155 24.73 -9.04 17.93
CA PHE A 155 24.57 -8.49 19.29
C PHE A 155 23.75 -7.19 19.42
N VAL A 156 23.33 -6.56 18.31
CA VAL A 156 22.58 -5.29 18.28
C VAL A 156 21.12 -5.53 17.85
N GLY A 157 20.39 -6.29 18.67
CA GLY A 157 18.96 -6.59 18.54
C GLY A 157 18.04 -5.49 19.11
N PRO A 158 16.75 -5.40 18.71
CA PRO A 158 15.78 -4.68 19.51
C PRO A 158 15.72 -5.27 20.92
N SER A 159 15.51 -4.43 21.93
CA SER A 159 15.38 -4.91 23.31
C SER A 159 14.15 -5.81 23.45
N ARG A 160 14.14 -6.72 24.44
CA ARG A 160 12.95 -7.55 24.72
C ARG A 160 11.69 -6.71 24.92
N ALA A 161 11.80 -5.56 25.59
CA ALA A 161 10.70 -4.63 25.78
C ALA A 161 10.19 -4.05 24.43
N ALA A 162 11.10 -3.70 23.51
CA ALA A 162 10.74 -3.23 22.18
C ALA A 162 10.04 -4.32 21.36
N VAL A 163 10.53 -5.56 21.42
CA VAL A 163 9.88 -6.73 20.77
C VAL A 163 8.47 -6.94 21.35
N THR A 164 8.31 -6.97 22.67
CA THR A 164 6.99 -7.14 23.31
C THR A 164 6.02 -6.04 22.91
N LYS A 165 6.48 -4.78 22.86
CA LYS A 165 5.67 -3.64 22.40
C LYS A 165 5.29 -3.78 20.92
N LEU A 166 6.23 -4.18 20.06
CA LEU A 166 5.96 -4.36 18.64
C LEU A 166 4.96 -5.50 18.40
N THR A 167 5.13 -6.63 19.11
CA THR A 167 4.18 -7.75 19.08
C THR A 167 2.79 -7.32 19.54
N SER A 168 2.67 -6.54 20.61
CA SER A 168 1.36 -6.07 21.07
C SER A 168 0.71 -5.09 20.08
N GLU A 169 1.49 -4.23 19.43
CA GLU A 169 1.01 -3.37 18.35
C GLU A 169 0.51 -4.18 17.15
N VAL A 170 1.22 -5.23 16.74
CA VAL A 170 0.80 -6.14 15.67
C VAL A 170 -0.51 -6.84 16.04
N ILE A 171 -0.59 -7.46 17.22
CA ILE A 171 -1.81 -8.15 17.69
C ILE A 171 -3.02 -7.20 17.72
N ALA A 172 -2.80 -5.95 18.15
CA ALA A 172 -3.83 -4.91 18.19
C ALA A 172 -4.18 -4.33 16.81
N GLY A 173 -3.50 -4.74 15.71
CA GLY A 173 -3.67 -4.15 14.37
C GLY A 173 -3.14 -2.72 14.25
N LYS A 174 -2.36 -2.26 15.23
CA LYS A 174 -1.78 -0.92 15.27
C LYS A 174 -0.50 -0.80 14.46
N SER A 175 0.12 -1.91 14.08
CA SER A 175 1.33 -1.91 13.26
C SER A 175 1.38 -3.14 12.36
N ILE A 176 2.06 -3.00 11.23
CA ILE A 176 2.45 -4.11 10.36
C ILE A 176 3.96 -4.23 10.43
N VAL A 177 4.46 -5.45 10.45
CA VAL A 177 5.90 -5.75 10.43
C VAL A 177 6.15 -6.74 9.31
N CYS A 178 7.16 -6.46 8.49
CA CYS A 178 7.59 -7.33 7.41
C CYS A 178 9.09 -7.62 7.55
N VAL A 179 9.53 -8.76 7.01
CA VAL A 179 10.95 -9.04 6.78
C VAL A 179 11.34 -8.49 5.41
N THR A 180 12.46 -7.79 5.37
CA THR A 180 13.07 -7.27 4.14
C THR A 180 13.85 -8.36 3.40
N PRO A 181 14.20 -8.19 2.11
CA PRO A 181 15.08 -9.13 1.40
C PRO A 181 16.41 -9.36 2.12
N GLU A 182 16.91 -8.35 2.84
CA GLU A 182 18.12 -8.43 3.67
C GLU A 182 17.94 -9.19 4.99
N GLY A 183 16.73 -9.71 5.27
CA GLY A 183 16.40 -10.40 6.52
C GLY A 183 16.13 -9.48 7.71
N SER A 184 16.20 -8.16 7.53
CA SER A 184 15.93 -7.18 8.59
C SER A 184 14.42 -6.95 8.81
N LEU A 185 14.02 -6.60 10.04
CA LEU A 185 12.64 -6.22 10.36
C LEU A 185 12.35 -4.79 9.92
N ARG A 186 11.25 -4.61 9.20
CA ARG A 186 10.74 -3.31 8.79
C ARG A 186 9.32 -3.14 9.30
N ARG A 187 9.08 -2.08 10.06
CA ARG A 187 7.74 -1.66 10.48
C ARG A 187 7.12 -0.84 9.36
N VAL A 188 5.86 -1.08 9.03
CA VAL A 188 5.17 -0.38 7.94
C VAL A 188 3.95 0.36 8.49
N LEU A 189 3.85 1.65 8.15
CA LEU A 189 2.71 2.50 8.47
C LEU A 189 2.14 3.10 7.20
N SER A 190 0.83 2.90 6.98
CA SER A 190 0.10 3.59 5.91
C SER A 190 -0.57 4.83 6.49
N LEU A 191 -0.28 5.99 5.90
CA LEU A 191 -0.83 7.29 6.28
C LEU A 191 -1.63 7.89 5.12
N VAL A 192 -2.71 8.59 5.46
CA VAL A 192 -3.45 9.46 4.54
C VAL A 192 -3.32 10.89 5.04
N LEU A 193 -2.77 11.76 4.19
CA LEU A 193 -2.48 13.16 4.49
C LEU A 193 -3.30 14.05 3.57
N LEU A 194 -3.78 15.18 4.08
CA LEU A 194 -4.47 16.20 3.32
C LEU A 194 -3.50 17.36 3.00
N LYS A 195 -3.28 17.65 1.72
CA LYS A 195 -2.60 18.85 1.25
C LYS A 195 -3.63 19.80 0.66
N LEU A 196 -4.16 20.69 1.49
CA LEU A 196 -5.10 21.72 1.08
C LEU A 196 -4.35 23.02 0.79
N VAL A 197 -4.53 23.58 -0.40
CA VAL A 197 -3.91 24.82 -0.85
C VAL A 197 -5.00 25.87 -1.11
N SER A 198 -4.83 27.08 -0.58
CA SER A 198 -5.73 28.21 -0.81
C SER A 198 -5.37 28.98 -2.09
N PRO A 199 -6.26 29.86 -2.59
CA PRO A 199 -6.01 30.61 -3.83
C PRO A 199 -4.77 31.51 -3.82
N ASP A 200 -4.32 31.95 -2.65
CA ASP A 200 -3.10 32.72 -2.43
C ASP A 200 -1.83 31.84 -2.36
N GLY A 201 -1.95 30.52 -2.45
CA GLY A 201 -0.85 29.56 -2.36
C GLY A 201 -0.50 29.11 -0.94
N SER A 202 -1.21 29.59 0.08
CA SER A 202 -1.00 29.14 1.47
C SER A 202 -1.43 27.68 1.65
N ILE A 203 -0.81 26.98 2.60
CA ILE A 203 -1.06 25.55 2.87
C ILE A 203 -1.71 25.37 4.23
N PHE A 204 -2.78 24.58 4.29
CA PHE A 204 -3.39 24.16 5.55
C PHE A 204 -2.51 23.12 6.26
N ALA A 205 -1.98 23.48 7.43
CA ALA A 205 -1.03 22.67 8.18
C ALA A 205 -1.40 22.55 9.67
N GLU A 206 -1.07 21.41 10.27
CA GLU A 206 -1.08 21.18 11.72
C GLU A 206 0.19 21.80 12.33
N ILE A 207 0.05 22.97 12.95
CA ILE A 207 1.19 23.72 13.54
C ILE A 207 1.58 23.22 14.94
N GLY A 208 0.66 22.61 15.67
CA GLY A 208 0.94 22.06 17.00
C GLY A 208 -0.11 21.05 17.47
N GLN A 209 0.24 20.31 18.52
CA GLN A 209 -0.60 19.29 19.12
C GLN A 209 -0.68 19.53 20.63
N CYS A 210 -1.91 19.53 21.17
CA CYS A 210 -2.11 19.63 22.61
C CYS A 210 -1.82 18.29 23.28
N SER A 211 -0.93 18.27 24.28
CA SER A 211 -0.61 17.10 25.09
C SER A 211 -0.43 17.51 26.55
N GLY A 212 -1.30 17.02 27.44
CA GLY A 212 -1.20 17.33 28.87
C GLY A 212 -1.40 18.81 29.23
N GLY A 213 -2.10 19.58 28.40
CA GLY A 213 -2.29 21.03 28.57
C GLY A 213 -1.24 21.89 27.86
N ASP A 214 -0.12 21.30 27.42
CA ASP A 214 0.91 21.97 26.65
C ASP A 214 0.64 21.88 25.15
N VAL A 215 1.04 22.91 24.40
CA VAL A 215 1.03 22.89 22.93
C VAL A 215 2.44 22.56 22.44
N VAL A 216 2.61 21.38 21.84
CA VAL A 216 3.87 20.95 21.24
C VAL A 216 3.88 21.34 19.75
N PRO A 217 4.89 22.07 19.24
CA PRO A 217 4.97 22.41 17.83
C PRO A 217 5.27 21.16 16.97
N VAL A 218 4.56 20.99 15.85
CA VAL A 218 4.70 19.79 14.98
C VAL A 218 4.85 20.13 13.49
N CYS A 219 4.27 21.23 13.01
CA CYS A 219 4.33 21.72 11.62
C CYS A 219 4.30 20.61 10.54
N ARG A 220 3.14 19.98 10.34
CA ARG A 220 2.95 18.89 9.35
C ARG A 220 1.62 19.00 8.60
N LEU A 221 1.44 18.22 7.54
CA LEU A 221 0.13 18.07 6.90
C LEU A 221 -0.84 17.34 7.86
N PRO A 222 -2.11 17.78 7.95
CA PRO A 222 -3.14 17.04 8.68
C PRO A 222 -3.27 15.64 8.11
N GLY A 223 -3.36 14.65 9.00
CA GLY A 223 -3.37 13.26 8.56
C GLY A 223 -3.93 12.29 9.57
N THR A 224 -4.28 11.11 9.06
CA THR A 224 -4.66 9.97 9.88
C THR A 224 -3.91 8.72 9.42
N LYS A 225 -3.77 7.77 10.35
CA LYS A 225 -3.30 6.45 10.00
C LYS A 225 -4.44 5.71 9.31
N ARG A 226 -4.13 5.04 8.20
CA ARG A 226 -5.08 4.15 7.53
C ARG A 226 -5.29 2.89 8.38
N GLU A 227 -6.53 2.49 8.52
CA GLU A 227 -6.94 1.27 9.20
C GLU A 227 -6.86 0.06 8.26
N ALA A 228 -6.98 -1.15 8.81
CA ALA A 228 -6.97 -2.37 8.00
C ALA A 228 -8.23 -2.41 7.12
N ASP A 229 -8.08 -2.87 5.88
CA ASP A 229 -9.15 -2.93 4.87
C ASP A 229 -9.80 -1.58 4.50
N GLU A 230 -9.29 -0.45 5.02
CA GLU A 230 -9.79 0.89 4.74
C GLU A 230 -9.18 1.43 3.44
N ALA A 231 -10.03 1.96 2.55
CA ALA A 231 -9.58 2.64 1.35
C ALA A 231 -9.05 4.06 1.64
N CYS A 232 -8.28 4.64 0.71
CA CYS A 232 -7.68 5.96 0.93
C CYS A 232 -8.73 7.08 1.09
N ASN A 233 -9.81 7.00 0.32
CA ASN A 233 -10.94 7.93 0.39
C ASN A 233 -11.75 7.77 1.69
N GLU A 234 -11.92 6.56 2.19
CA GLU A 234 -12.57 6.30 3.48
C GLU A 234 -11.77 6.88 4.65
N ALA A 235 -10.44 6.68 4.64
CA ALA A 235 -9.55 7.28 5.63
C ALA A 235 -9.55 8.81 5.58
N LEU A 236 -9.62 9.38 4.38
CA LEU A 236 -9.74 10.83 4.20
C LEU A 236 -11.08 11.35 4.73
N ASP A 237 -12.19 10.70 4.38
CA ASP A 237 -13.53 11.05 4.88
C ASP A 237 -13.59 10.97 6.41
N ARG A 238 -13.02 9.92 7.00
CA ARG A 238 -12.87 9.79 8.45
C ARG A 238 -12.03 10.92 9.04
N LEU A 239 -10.90 11.31 8.41
CA LEU A 239 -10.09 12.45 8.85
C LEU A 239 -10.92 13.75 8.88
N LEU A 240 -11.68 14.02 7.81
CA LEU A 240 -12.52 15.21 7.69
C LEU A 240 -13.62 15.24 8.76
N LYS A 241 -14.26 14.10 9.01
CA LYS A 241 -15.37 13.97 9.98
C LYS A 241 -14.90 14.00 11.43
N THR A 242 -13.76 13.35 11.73
CA THR A 242 -13.32 13.14 13.12
C THR A 242 -12.39 14.23 13.61
N LYS A 243 -11.23 14.43 12.95
CA LYS A 243 -10.21 15.37 13.44
C LYS A 243 -10.48 16.80 13.02
N LEU A 244 -11.09 16.99 11.85
CA LEU A 244 -11.41 18.31 11.32
C LEU A 244 -12.88 18.68 11.56
N CYS A 245 -13.69 17.79 12.15
CA CYS A 245 -15.07 18.08 12.58
C CYS A 245 -15.95 18.75 11.50
N GLY A 246 -15.81 18.37 10.23
CA GLY A 246 -16.58 18.97 9.13
C GLY A 246 -16.16 20.40 8.76
N LEU A 247 -15.06 20.93 9.30
CA LEU A 247 -14.55 22.29 9.05
C LEU A 247 -14.39 22.62 7.56
N LEU A 248 -14.19 21.60 6.73
CA LEU A 248 -13.93 21.71 5.30
C LEU A 248 -15.13 21.32 4.42
N GLU A 249 -16.27 20.99 5.00
CA GLU A 249 -17.45 20.53 4.27
C GLU A 249 -17.96 21.61 3.31
N GLY A 250 -18.05 21.29 2.01
CA GLY A 250 -18.44 22.23 0.96
C GLY A 250 -17.44 23.35 0.65
N LYS A 251 -16.26 23.36 1.28
CA LYS A 251 -15.24 24.42 1.13
C LYS A 251 -14.01 24.01 0.31
N VAL A 252 -13.93 22.74 -0.09
CA VAL A 252 -12.75 22.17 -0.76
C VAL A 252 -13.12 21.35 -1.99
N GLU A 253 -12.27 21.43 -3.01
CA GLU A 253 -12.32 20.61 -4.21
C GLU A 253 -11.16 19.62 -4.16
N PHE A 254 -11.47 18.32 -4.15
CA PHE A 254 -10.44 17.27 -4.12
C PHE A 254 -9.84 17.05 -5.51
N GLY A 255 -8.51 17.03 -5.56
CA GLY A 255 -7.73 16.72 -6.74
C GLY A 255 -7.15 15.31 -6.70
N GLY A 256 -5.92 15.17 -7.19
CA GLY A 256 -5.22 13.88 -7.26
C GLY A 256 -4.69 13.38 -5.91
N ILE A 257 -4.35 12.09 -5.89
CA ILE A 257 -3.64 11.44 -4.79
C ILE A 257 -2.20 11.23 -5.25
N GLN A 258 -1.24 11.76 -4.51
CA GLN A 258 0.18 11.52 -4.71
C GLN A 258 0.69 10.56 -3.65
N ARG A 259 1.55 9.63 -4.04
CA ARG A 259 2.17 8.69 -3.12
C ARG A 259 3.60 9.09 -2.78
N GLU A 260 3.95 9.01 -1.50
CA GLU A 260 5.30 9.26 -0.99
C GLU A 260 5.70 8.14 -0.02
N VAL A 261 6.93 7.66 -0.14
CA VAL A 261 7.49 6.66 0.77
C VAL A 261 8.70 7.27 1.47
N THR A 262 8.70 7.22 2.79
CA THR A 262 9.84 7.66 3.61
C THR A 262 10.20 6.58 4.62
N GLU A 263 11.49 6.48 4.96
CA GLU A 263 11.96 5.56 5.99
C GLU A 263 12.70 6.31 7.10
N THR A 264 12.41 5.96 8.35
CA THR A 264 13.10 6.53 9.51
C THR A 264 13.41 5.44 10.52
N GLU A 265 14.51 5.59 11.26
CA GLU A 265 14.81 4.71 12.37
C GLU A 265 13.96 5.03 13.61
N SER A 266 13.22 4.04 14.12
CA SER A 266 12.45 4.22 15.35
C SER A 266 13.35 4.02 16.56
N ARG A 267 13.81 5.12 17.18
CA ARG A 267 14.62 5.07 18.41
C ARG A 267 13.97 4.24 19.52
N ALA A 268 12.66 4.34 19.66
CA ALA A 268 11.92 3.64 20.71
C ALA A 268 11.81 2.12 20.48
N MET A 269 11.91 1.65 19.24
CA MET A 269 11.70 0.25 18.88
C MET A 269 12.94 -0.44 18.31
N GLY A 270 13.98 0.30 17.93
CA GLY A 270 15.17 -0.25 17.27
C GLY A 270 14.87 -0.92 15.92
N VAL A 271 13.80 -0.49 15.24
CA VAL A 271 13.40 -1.00 13.93
C VAL A 271 13.20 0.16 12.95
N ARG A 272 13.60 -0.02 11.68
CA ARG A 272 13.29 0.93 10.62
C ARG A 272 11.79 0.94 10.38
N THR A 273 11.22 2.13 10.30
CA THR A 273 9.81 2.35 10.01
C THR A 273 9.67 2.97 8.64
N ARG A 274 8.98 2.27 7.73
CA ARG A 274 8.56 2.76 6.42
C ARG A 274 7.18 3.39 6.53
N TYR A 275 7.08 4.65 6.18
CA TYR A 275 5.84 5.41 6.05
C TYR A 275 5.43 5.43 4.58
N SER A 276 4.35 4.75 4.25
CA SER A 276 3.68 4.90 2.96
C SER A 276 2.59 5.96 3.12
N ARG A 277 2.82 7.15 2.57
CA ARG A 277 1.93 8.32 2.66
C ARG A 277 1.18 8.47 1.36
N ASN A 278 -0.15 8.50 1.44
CA ASN A 278 -1.00 8.98 0.36
C ASN A 278 -1.39 10.43 0.66
N ILE A 279 -0.93 11.35 -0.16
CA ILE A 279 -1.15 12.78 -0.06
C ILE A 279 -2.32 13.13 -0.98
N CYS A 280 -3.48 13.35 -0.39
CA CYS A 280 -4.67 13.81 -1.08
C CYS A 280 -4.56 15.32 -1.29
N SER A 281 -4.42 15.76 -2.54
CA SER A 281 -4.39 17.17 -2.87
C SER A 281 -5.81 17.73 -2.90
N ALA A 282 -5.99 18.92 -2.35
CA ALA A 282 -7.25 19.66 -2.41
C ALA A 282 -6.99 21.14 -2.62
N ALA A 283 -7.90 21.81 -3.31
CA ALA A 283 -7.92 23.26 -3.46
C ALA A 283 -9.07 23.83 -2.63
N MET A 284 -8.85 24.96 -1.96
CA MET A 284 -9.92 25.68 -1.29
C MET A 284 -10.76 26.42 -2.33
N VAL A 285 -12.08 26.34 -2.21
CA VAL A 285 -13.01 27.06 -3.10
C VAL A 285 -12.78 28.56 -2.99
N VAL A 286 -12.77 29.28 -4.12
CA VAL A 286 -12.57 30.73 -4.14
C VAL A 286 -13.65 31.43 -3.30
N GLY A 287 -13.23 32.25 -2.34
CA GLY A 287 -14.11 32.96 -1.42
C GLY A 287 -14.55 32.15 -0.19
N ALA A 288 -14.22 30.86 -0.10
CA ALA A 288 -14.42 30.09 1.12
C ALA A 288 -13.41 30.52 2.21
N ALA A 289 -13.85 30.53 3.46
CA ALA A 289 -13.03 30.79 4.63
C ALA A 289 -13.07 29.60 5.60
N ILE A 290 -11.96 29.31 6.25
CA ILE A 290 -11.87 28.30 7.30
C ILE A 290 -12.10 28.98 8.65
N ASP A 291 -13.30 28.83 9.19
CA ASP A 291 -13.66 29.34 10.52
C ASP A 291 -13.18 28.35 11.58
N ALA A 292 -11.89 28.40 11.89
CA ALA A 292 -11.31 27.52 12.90
C ALA A 292 -11.93 27.83 14.28
N PRO A 293 -12.35 26.81 15.05
CA PRO A 293 -12.84 27.04 16.40
C PRO A 293 -11.72 27.67 17.24
N THR A 294 -11.98 28.86 17.77
CA THR A 294 -11.07 29.50 18.71
C THR A 294 -11.18 28.79 20.05
N VAL A 295 -10.11 28.14 20.50
CA VAL A 295 -10.01 27.72 21.89
C VAL A 295 -9.95 29.00 22.71
N GLY A 296 -10.99 29.25 23.51
CA GLY A 296 -10.99 30.37 24.45
C GLY A 296 -9.74 30.32 25.33
N PRO A 297 -9.29 31.45 25.89
CA PRO A 297 -8.12 31.46 26.77
C PRO A 297 -8.30 30.37 27.83
N LEU A 298 -7.31 29.48 27.96
CA LEU A 298 -7.29 28.41 28.94
C LEU A 298 -7.65 29.01 30.30
N GLY A 299 -8.92 28.85 30.69
CA GLY A 299 -9.46 29.48 31.89
C GLY A 299 -8.67 28.93 33.07
N ALA A 300 -7.96 29.80 33.78
CA ALA A 300 -7.03 29.47 34.86
C ALA A 300 -7.71 28.91 36.13
N GLY A 301 -8.86 28.24 36.03
CA GLY A 301 -9.69 27.95 37.20
C GLY A 301 -10.68 26.78 37.12
N ALA A 302 -10.62 25.92 36.12
CA ALA A 302 -11.39 24.67 36.18
C ALA A 302 -10.62 23.62 37.01
N THR A 303 -10.76 23.69 38.34
CA THR A 303 -10.38 22.58 39.23
C THR A 303 -11.20 21.35 38.84
N ALA A 304 -10.53 20.28 38.39
CA ALA A 304 -11.16 19.01 38.08
C ALA A 304 -11.83 18.40 39.34
N PRO A 305 -12.99 17.74 39.21
CA PRO A 305 -13.58 16.92 40.28
C PRO A 305 -12.77 15.66 40.56
#